data_AF-A0A1C6JLJ5-F1
#
_entry.id   AF-A0A1C6JLJ5-F1
#
_cell.length_a   1.000
_cell.length_b   1.000
_cell.length_c   1.000
_cell.angle_alpha   90.00
_cell.angle_beta   90.00
_cell.angle_gamma   90.00
#
_symmetry.space_group_name_H-M   'P 1'
#
loop_
_entity.id
_entity.type
_entity.pdbx_description
1 polymer ?
#
loop_
_entity_poly.entity_id
_entity_poly.type
_entity_poly.pdbx_seq_one_letter_code
_entity_poly.pdbx_strand_id
1 'polypeptide(L)' 'MENRTHLSIRMDGELHDKLQYIAAYEGRSMSRQVLHLIAACIRAFEKEHGPIDLEDKP' A
#
# COMPACT_ATOMS: atom_id res chain seq x y z
N MET A 1 -6.31 -12.27 -18.11
CA MET A 1 -5.41 -11.12 -17.98
C MET A 1 -5.94 -10.29 -16.84
N GLU A 2 -5.31 -10.39 -15.67
CA GLU A 2 -5.78 -9.72 -14.46
C GLU A 2 -5.76 -8.20 -14.65
N ASN A 3 -6.82 -7.53 -14.22
CA ASN A 3 -7.04 -6.10 -14.40
C ASN A 3 -6.05 -5.32 -13.50
N ARG A 4 -4.84 -5.06 -14.02
CA ARG A 4 -3.77 -4.37 -13.29
C ARG A 4 -3.87 -2.88 -13.54
N THR A 5 -4.20 -2.13 -12.51
CA THR A 5 -4.19 -0.66 -12.53
C THR A 5 -2.83 -0.13 -12.09
N HIS A 6 -2.30 0.87 -12.80
CA HIS A 6 -1.07 1.54 -12.43
C HIS A 6 -1.35 2.69 -11.44
N LEU A 7 -0.65 2.70 -10.32
CA LEU A 7 -0.70 3.78 -9.33
C LEU A 7 0.60 4.60 -9.39
N SER A 8 0.48 5.88 -9.73
CA SER A 8 1.60 6.83 -9.63
C SER A 8 1.42 7.69 -8.38
N ILE A 9 2.47 7.81 -7.57
CA ILE A 9 2.46 8.55 -6.30
C ILE A 9 3.58 9.57 -6.35
N ARG A 10 3.28 10.81 -5.97
CA ARG A 10 4.29 11.84 -5.71
C ARG A 10 4.60 11.85 -4.22
N MET A 11 5.88 11.85 -3.89
CA MET A 11 6.39 11.90 -2.52
C MET A 11 7.60 12.83 -2.47
N ASP A 12 7.88 13.40 -1.31
CA ASP A 12 9.13 14.12 -1.08
C ASP A 12 10.32 13.15 -1.10
N GLY A 13 11.53 13.70 -1.35
CA GLY A 13 12.73 12.89 -1.49
C GLY A 13 13.13 12.15 -0.21
N GLU A 14 12.90 12.75 0.96
CA GLU A 14 13.27 12.11 2.22
C GLU A 14 12.38 10.90 2.52
N LEU A 15 11.08 11.01 2.27
CA LEU A 15 10.13 9.92 2.41
C LEU A 15 10.43 8.80 1.41
N HIS A 16 10.78 9.16 0.18
CA HIS A 16 11.20 8.19 -0.84
C HIS A 16 12.39 7.36 -0.37
N ASP A 17 13.44 8.02 0.13
CA ASP A 17 14.67 7.35 0.53
C ASP A 17 14.46 6.46 1.76
N LYS A 18 13.64 6.92 2.72
CA LYS A 18 13.22 6.12 3.87
C LYS A 18 12.43 4.87 3.44
N LEU A 19 11.50 5.02 2.51
CA LEU A 19 10.72 3.90 1.99
C LEU A 19 11.62 2.89 1.25
N GLN A 20 12.55 3.39 0.43
CA GLN A 20 13.51 2.57 -0.31
C GLN A 20 14.41 1.77 0.65
N TYR A 21 14.86 2.40 1.74
CA TYR A 21 15.64 1.72 2.78
C TYR A 21 14.84 0.59 3.44
N ILE A 22 13.60 0.86 3.87
CA ILE A 22 12.73 -0.15 4.50
C ILE A 22 12.45 -1.30 3.52
N ALA A 23 12.15 -0.98 2.26
CA ALA A 23 11.91 -2.00 1.24
C ALA A 23 13.12 -2.92 1.06
N ALA A 24 14.33 -2.36 0.99
CA ALA A 24 15.57 -3.13 0.90
C ALA A 24 15.81 -3.99 2.14
N TYR A 25 15.62 -3.45 3.34
CA TYR A 25 15.73 -4.19 4.60
C TYR A 25 14.77 -5.38 4.67
N GLU A 26 13.53 -5.20 4.20
CA GLU A 26 12.49 -6.23 4.14
C GLU A 26 12.65 -7.21 2.95
N GLY A 27 13.66 -7.03 2.09
CA GLY A 27 13.88 -7.86 0.90
C GLY A 27 12.81 -7.68 -0.18
N ARG A 28 12.19 -6.49 -0.28
CA ARG A 28 11.13 -6.16 -1.23
C ARG A 28 11.55 -5.04 -2.19
N SER A 29 10.97 -5.02 -3.39
CA SER A 29 10.99 -3.80 -4.22
C SER A 29 10.11 -2.72 -3.59
N MET A 30 10.36 -1.45 -3.90
CA MET A 30 9.51 -0.35 -3.40
C MET A 30 8.03 -0.56 -3.75
N SER A 31 7.72 -0.93 -4.98
CA SER A 31 6.33 -1.18 -5.39
C SER A 31 5.68 -2.31 -4.56
N ARG A 32 6.44 -3.38 -4.27
CA ARG A 32 5.97 -4.46 -3.39
C ARG A 32 5.78 -4.00 -1.95
N GLN A 33 6.65 -3.13 -1.45
CA GLN A 33 6.52 -2.54 -0.12
C GLN A 33 5.28 -1.62 -0.04
N VAL A 34 5.03 -0.79 -1.06
CA VAL A 34 3.82 0.05 -1.13
C VAL A 34 2.55 -0.81 -1.12
N LEU A 35 2.49 -1.86 -1.96
CA LEU A 35 1.35 -2.77 -1.96
C LEU A 35 1.16 -3.48 -0.62
N HIS A 36 2.25 -3.88 0.04
CA HIS A 36 2.20 -4.49 1.36
C HIS A 36 1.62 -3.53 2.41
N LEU A 37 2.08 -2.28 2.41
CA LEU A 37 1.59 -1.24 3.33
C LEU A 37 0.11 -0.91 3.09
N ILE A 38 -0.31 -0.78 1.83
CA ILE A 38 -1.73 -0.56 1.49
C ILE A 38 -2.58 -1.73 1.98
N ALA A 39 -2.17 -2.97 1.71
CA ALA A 39 -2.91 -4.14 2.17
C ALA A 39 -2.94 -4.25 3.70
N ALA A 40 -1.86 -3.87 4.39
CA ALA A 40 -1.83 -3.82 5.85
C ALA A 40 -2.79 -2.77 6.40
N CYS A 41 -2.85 -1.59 5.78
CA CYS A 41 -3.79 -0.53 6.12
C CYS A 41 -5.24 -1.00 5.99
N ILE A 42 -5.60 -1.63 4.86
CA ILE A 42 -6.94 -2.18 4.63
C ILE A 42 -7.30 -3.21 5.71
N ARG A 43 -6.41 -4.18 5.98
CA ARG A 43 -6.68 -5.19 7.02
C ARG A 43 -6.84 -4.59 8.42
N ALA A 44 -6.07 -3.56 8.75
CA ALA A 44 -6.18 -2.88 10.03
C ALA A 44 -7.53 -2.16 10.16
N PHE A 45 -7.93 -1.44 9.10
CA PHE A 45 -9.22 -0.78 9.03
C PHE A 45 -10.38 -1.78 9.13
N GLU A 46 -10.34 -2.88 8.37
CA GLU A 46 -11.40 -3.88 8.39
C GLU A 46 -11.53 -4.61 9.74
N LYS A 47 -10.42 -4.76 10.45
CA LYS A 47 -10.42 -5.32 11.80
C LYS A 47 -11.12 -4.40 12.81
N GLU A 48 -11.02 -3.08 12.62
CA GLU A 48 -11.60 -2.08 13.53
C GLU A 48 -13.05 -1.73 13.20
N HIS A 49 -13.39 -1.62 11.92
CA HIS A 49 -14.68 -1.11 11.45
C HIS A 49 -15.60 -2.18 10.83
N GLY A 50 -15.09 -3.40 10.64
CA GLY A 50 -15.75 -4.43 9.84
C GLY A 50 -15.31 -4.41 8.37
N PRO A 51 -15.68 -5.43 7.58
CA PRO A 51 -15.26 -5.56 6.19
C PRO A 51 -15.68 -4.35 5.35
N ILE A 52 -14.81 -3.92 4.43
CA ILE A 52 -15.16 -2.84 3.50
C ILE A 52 -16.14 -3.42 2.47
N ASP A 53 -17.37 -2.90 2.47
CA ASP A 53 -18.34 -3.16 1.42
C ASP A 53 -18.09 -2.17 0.26
N LEU A 54 -17.80 -2.69 -0.94
CA LEU A 54 -17.55 -1.87 -2.12
C LEU A 54 -18.84 -1.40 -2.80
N GLU A 55 -19.99 -1.97 -2.43
CA GLU A 55 -21.31 -1.55 -2.88
C GLU A 55 -21.88 -0.43 -1.99
N ASP A 56 -21.49 -0.42 -0.72
CA ASP A 56 -21.80 0.64 0.24
C ASP A 56 -20.80 1.80 0.08
N LYS A 57 -21.08 2.66 -0.90
CA LYS A 57 -20.29 3.89 -1.07
C LYS A 57 -20.65 4.88 0.04
N PRO A 58 -19.66 5.37 0.82
CA PRO A 58 -19.88 6.48 1.74
C PRO A 58 -20.26 7.78 1.01
#